data_AF-Q66QK4-F1
#
_entry.id   AF-Q66QK4-F1
#
_cell.length_a   1.000
_cell.length_b   1.000
_cell.length_c   1.000
_cell.angle_alpha   90.00
_cell.angle_beta   90.00
_cell.angle_gamma   90.00
#
_symmetry.space_group_name_H-M   'P 1'
#
loop_
_entity.id
_entity.type
_entity.pdbx_description
1 polymer ?
#
loop_
_entity_poly.entity_id
_entity_poly.type
_entity_poly.pdbx_seq_one_letter_code
_entity_poly.pdbx_strand_id
1 'polypeptide(L)' 'LDLAWLAAQGLEVLGVELSEKAVSDFFEEHDLHPEIDQLDGFRRYRVAGITLLQGDFFACRQSTW' A
#
# COMPACT_ATOMS: atom_id res chain seq x y z
N LEU A 1 0.28 -13.92 -4.66
CA LEU A 1 -1.13 -13.58 -4.37
C LEU A 1 -1.28 -12.11 -4.72
N ASP A 2 -2.33 -11.75 -5.44
CA ASP A 2 -2.53 -10.41 -6.01
C ASP A 2 -3.39 -9.54 -5.07
N LEU A 3 -2.96 -8.31 -4.78
CA LEU A 3 -3.61 -7.42 -3.82
C LEU A 3 -4.99 -6.96 -4.31
N ALA A 4 -5.11 -6.64 -5.61
CA ALA A 4 -6.38 -6.21 -6.20
C ALA A 4 -7.39 -7.36 -6.22
N TRP A 5 -6.92 -8.58 -6.50
CA TRP A 5 -7.78 -9.77 -6.43
C TRP A 5 -8.34 -9.99 -5.02
N LEU A 6 -7.50 -9.87 -3.99
CA LEU A 6 -7.94 -10.03 -2.59
C LEU A 6 -8.95 -8.96 -2.18
N ALA A 7 -8.69 -7.70 -2.52
CA ALA A 7 -9.62 -6.61 -2.23
C ALA A 7 -10.96 -6.81 -2.93
N ALA A 8 -10.96 -7.31 -4.17
CA ALA A 8 -12.18 -7.66 -4.90
C ALA A 8 -12.99 -8.79 -4.25
N GLN A 9 -12.40 -9.60 -3.35
CA GLN A 9 -13.14 -10.56 -2.53
C GLN A 9 -13.79 -9.93 -1.28
N GLY A 10 -13.65 -8.62 -1.09
CA GLY A 10 -14.15 -7.89 0.08
C GLY A 10 -13.21 -7.97 1.29
N LEU A 11 -11.94 -8.32 1.10
CA LEU A 11 -10.93 -8.32 2.16
C LEU A 11 -10.24 -6.95 2.25
N GLU A 12 -9.89 -6.56 3.47
CA GLU A 12 -8.97 -5.44 3.71
C GLU A 12 -7.52 -5.94 3.59
N VAL A 13 -6.76 -5.35 2.67
CA VAL A 13 -5.43 -5.82 2.29
C VAL A 13 -4.40 -4.74 2.59
N LEU A 14 -3.41 -5.08 3.41
CA LEU A 14 -2.24 -4.26 3.68
C LEU A 14 -1.01 -4.88 3.02
N GLY A 15 -0.34 -4.13 2.18
CA GLY A 15 0.96 -4.47 1.59
C GLY A 15 2.05 -3.48 1.99
N VAL A 16 3.30 -3.95 2.00
CA VAL A 16 4.48 -3.10 2.13
C VAL A 16 5.40 -3.38 0.95
N GLU A 17 5.86 -2.33 0.29
CA GLU A 17 6.73 -2.41 -0.88
C GLU A 17 7.85 -1.38 -0.77
N LEU A 18 9.08 -1.79 -1.07
CA LEU A 18 10.23 -0.91 -1.00
C LEU A 18 10.30 0.02 -2.22
N SER A 19 9.97 -0.49 -3.40
CA SER A 19 10.08 0.22 -4.68
C SER A 19 8.90 1.15 -4.94
N GLU A 20 9.16 2.46 -4.97
CA GLU A 20 8.15 3.46 -5.40
C GLU A 20 7.65 3.22 -6.82
N LYS A 21 8.51 2.71 -7.71
CA LYS A 21 8.12 2.35 -9.07
C LYS A 21 7.09 1.22 -9.06
N ALA A 22 7.31 0.16 -8.28
CA ALA A 22 6.38 -0.97 -8.22
C ALA A 22 5.00 -0.55 -7.65
N VAL A 23 5.00 0.35 -6.65
CA VAL A 23 3.76 0.91 -6.10
C VAL A 23 3.03 1.76 -7.15
N SER A 24 3.76 2.60 -7.89
CA SER A 24 3.17 3.46 -8.92
C SER A 24 2.61 2.65 -10.09
N ASP A 25 3.39 1.68 -10.60
CA ASP A 25 2.98 0.79 -11.68
C ASP A 25 1.72 0.00 -11.29
N PHE A 26 1.63 -0.50 -10.04
CA PHE A 26 0.44 -1.21 -9.54
C PHE A 26 -0.84 -0.35 -9.66
N PHE A 27 -0.79 0.91 -9.23
CA PHE A 27 -1.98 1.77 -9.31
C PHE A 27 -2.33 2.15 -10.74
N GLU A 28 -1.33 2.37 -11.60
CA GLU A 28 -1.54 2.65 -13.03
C GLU A 28 -2.14 1.44 -13.77
N GLU A 29 -1.60 0.24 -13.55
CA GLU A 29 -2.07 -1.00 -14.18
C GLU A 29 -3.52 -1.35 -13.82
N HIS A 30 -3.97 -0.96 -12.63
CA HIS A 30 -5.33 -1.21 -12.14
C HIS A 30 -6.28 -0.01 -12.30
N ASP A 31 -5.84 1.10 -12.90
CA ASP A 31 -6.61 2.35 -13.03
C ASP A 31 -7.18 2.84 -11.68
N LEU A 32 -6.36 2.74 -10.63
CA LEU A 32 -6.70 3.09 -9.27
C LEU A 32 -6.08 4.42 -8.88
N HIS A 33 -6.87 5.26 -8.22
CA HIS A 33 -6.45 6.60 -7.78
C HIS A 33 -6.40 6.64 -6.25
N PRO A 34 -5.24 6.34 -5.63
CA PRO A 34 -5.13 6.29 -4.18
C PRO A 34 -5.07 7.66 -3.54
N GLU A 35 -5.61 7.75 -2.32
CA GLU A 35 -5.25 8.80 -1.39
C GLU A 35 -3.83 8.56 -0.88
N ILE A 36 -3.00 9.61 -0.88
CA ILE A 36 -1.58 9.51 -0.50
C ILE A 36 -1.30 10.38 0.72
N ASP A 37 -0.73 9.78 1.77
CA ASP A 37 -0.27 10.47 2.97
C ASP A 37 1.07 9.88 3.47
N GLN A 38 1.62 10.45 4.56
CA GLN A 38 2.82 9.94 5.22
C GLN A 38 2.44 9.27 6.54
N LEU A 39 3.01 8.10 6.82
CA LEU A 39 2.80 7.32 8.03
C LEU A 39 4.13 6.75 8.53
N ASP A 40 4.66 7.30 9.63
CA ASP A 40 5.82 6.73 10.36
C ASP A 40 7.02 6.31 9.48
N GLY A 41 7.35 7.11 8.48
CA GLY A 41 8.47 6.84 7.55
C GLY A 41 8.09 6.06 6.29
N PHE A 42 6.83 5.67 6.15
CA PHE A 42 6.25 5.15 4.93
C PHE A 42 5.44 6.22 4.21
N ARG A 43 5.48 6.19 2.88
CA ARG A 43 4.46 6.84 2.07
C ARG A 43 3.31 5.87 1.90
N ARG A 44 2.12 6.23 2.37
CA ARG A 44 0.96 5.34 2.37
C ARG A 44 0.00 5.72 1.27
N TYR A 45 -0.46 4.71 0.53
CA TYR A 45 -1.40 4.80 -0.56
C TYR A 45 -2.64 4.00 -0.19
N ARG A 46 -3.84 4.60 -0.27
CA ARG A 46 -5.10 3.95 0.13
C ARG A 46 -6.17 4.08 -0.95
N VAL A 47 -6.78 2.95 -1.33
CA VAL A 47 -7.93 2.91 -2.24
C VAL A 47 -8.71 1.62 -2.04
N ALA A 48 -10.04 1.71 -1.95
CA ALA A 48 -10.98 0.57 -2.07
C ALA A 48 -10.52 -0.77 -1.45
N GLY A 49 -10.24 -0.77 -0.14
CA GLY A 49 -9.84 -1.99 0.60
C GLY A 49 -8.35 -2.35 0.49
N ILE A 50 -7.55 -1.57 -0.23
CA ILE A 50 -6.10 -1.75 -0.37
C ILE A 50 -5.38 -0.59 0.33
N THR A 51 -4.43 -0.94 1.18
CA THR A 51 -3.41 -0.02 1.70
C THR A 51 -2.04 -0.53 1.29
N LEU A 52 -1.27 0.28 0.56
CA LEU A 52 0.13 0.02 0.25
C LEU A 52 1.02 1.02 0.98
N LEU A 53 1.93 0.51 1.81
CA LEU A 53 2.99 1.29 2.46
C LEU A 53 4.26 1.19 1.60
N GLN A 54 4.64 2.30 0.98
CA GLN A 54 5.91 2.41 0.29
C GLN A 54 7.00 2.79 1.29
N GLY A 55 8.01 1.94 1.45
CA GLY A 55 9.12 2.18 2.36
C GLY A 55 9.83 0.91 2.82
N ASP A 56 10.90 1.08 3.59
CA ASP A 56 11.63 -0.04 4.16
C ASP A 56 10.88 -0.65 5.34
N PHE A 57 10.32 -1.85 5.14
CA PHE A 57 9.63 -2.60 6.18
C PHE A 57 10.49 -2.81 7.43
N PHE A 58 11.80 -3.01 7.28
CA PHE A 58 12.71 -3.22 8.42
C PHE A 58 13.03 -1.92 9.17
N ALA A 59 12.75 -0.76 8.56
CA ALA A 59 12.82 0.54 9.23
C ALA A 59 11.54 0.83 10.05
N CYS A 60 10.50 0.02 9.92
CA CYS A 60 9.30 0.13 10.74
C CYS A 60 9.67 -0.04 12.22
N ARG A 61 9.41 1.00 13.02
CA ARG A 61 9.54 0.94 14.47
C ARG A 61 8.15 0.73 15.07
N GLN A 62 8.09 -0.03 16.14
CA GLN A 62 6.85 -0.20 16.88
C GLN A 62 6.44 1.14 17.52
N SER A 63 5.45 1.80 16.93
CA SER A 63 4.76 2.95 17.52
C SER A 63 3.67 2.41 18.46
N THR A 64 3.55 2.97 19.66
CA THR A 64 2.47 2.61 20.59
C THR A 64 1.16 3.26 20.12
N TRP A 65 0.11 2.46 19.95
CA TRP A 65 -1.24 2.86 19.50
C TRP A 65 -1.93 3.85 20.45
#